data_AF-A0A449BDT3-F1
#
_entry.id   AF-A0A449BDT3-F1
#
_cell.length_a   1.000
_cell.length_b   1.000
_cell.length_c   1.000
_cell.angle_alpha   90.00
_cell.angle_beta   90.00
_cell.angle_gamma   90.00
#
_symmetry.space_group_name_H-M   'P 1'
#
loop_
_entity.id
_entity.type
_entity.pdbx_description
1 polymer ?
#
loop_
_entity_poly.entity_id
_entity_poly.type
_entity_poly.pdbx_seq_one_letter_code
_entity_poly.pdbx_strand_id
1 'polypeptide(L)' 'MENKTFEEIMKELETVVKELESKDISLDDAVKKYKRGMELAKKSHQMLKEAEEIIVKEVNNQ' A
#
# COMPACT_ATOMS: atom_id res chain seq x y z
N MET A 1 9.07 14.60 4.48
CA MET A 1 8.50 13.62 3.55
C MET A 1 7.04 13.50 3.91
N GLU A 2 6.13 13.92 3.03
CA GLU A 2 4.70 13.93 3.30
C GLU A 2 4.19 12.52 3.64
N ASN A 3 3.45 12.41 4.73
CA ASN A 3 2.71 11.20 5.06
C ASN A 3 1.58 11.05 4.04
N LYS A 4 1.81 10.23 3.00
CA LYS A 4 0.74 9.83 2.07
C LYS A 4 -0.43 9.23 2.83
N THR A 5 -1.64 9.65 2.48
CA THR A 5 -2.91 9.11 2.95
C THR A 5 -3.11 7.66 2.46
N PHE A 6 -4.07 6.96 3.06
CA PHE A 6 -4.40 5.59 2.66
C PHE A 6 -4.83 5.53 1.19
N GLU A 7 -5.69 6.45 0.76
CA GLU A 7 -6.18 6.52 -0.62
C GLU A 7 -5.05 6.75 -1.62
N GLU A 8 -4.08 7.61 -1.30
CA GLU A 8 -2.92 7.84 -2.15
C GLU A 8 -2.03 6.60 -2.27
N ILE A 9 -1.85 5.86 -1.17
CA ILE A 9 -1.08 4.60 -1.17
C ILE A 9 -1.78 3.56 -2.03
N MET A 10 -3.10 3.43 -1.89
CA MET A 10 -3.89 2.50 -2.69
C MET A 10 -3.87 2.86 -4.18
N LYS A 11 -4.00 4.14 -4.52
CA LYS A 11 -3.91 4.61 -5.91
C LYS A 11 -2.53 4.35 -6.52
N GLU A 12 -1.46 4.52 -5.74
CA GLU A 12 -0.11 4.19 -6.18
C GLU A 12 0.05 2.67 -6.37
N LEU A 13 -0.48 1.86 -5.46
CA LEU A 13 -0.44 0.40 -5.56
C LEU A 13 -1.18 -0.11 -6.80
N GLU A 14 -2.38 0.41 -7.09
CA GLU A 14 -3.12 0.10 -8.31
C GLU A 14 -2.32 0.45 -9.57
N THR A 15 -1.61 1.58 -9.54
CA THR A 15 -0.76 1.99 -10.66
C THR A 15 0.39 1.01 -10.85
N VAL A 16 1.06 0.62 -9.77
CA VAL A 16 2.14 -0.37 -9.80
C VAL A 16 1.66 -1.73 -10.33
N VAL A 17 0.47 -2.18 -9.93
CA VAL A 17 -0.13 -3.42 -10.44
C VAL A 17 -0.38 -3.32 -11.95
N LYS A 18 -0.99 -2.23 -12.42
CA LYS A 18 -1.22 -2.00 -13.86
C LYS A 18 0.07 -1.99 -14.67
N GLU A 19 1.13 -1.40 -14.14
CA GLU A 19 2.44 -1.40 -14.79
C GLU A 19 3.06 -2.81 -14.82
N LEU A 20 2.92 -3.60 -13.75
CA LEU A 20 3.38 -4.99 -13.70
C LEU A 20 2.61 -5.91 -14.66
N GLU A 21 1.35 -5.61 -14.94
CA GLU A 21 0.52 -6.33 -15.92
C GLU A 21 0.83 -5.95 -17.38
N SER A 22 1.61 -4.89 -17.59
CA SER A 22 2.04 -4.48 -18.93
C SER A 22 2.92 -5.54 -19.57
N LYS A 23 2.58 -5.93 -20.80
CA LYS A 23 3.34 -6.94 -21.57
C LYS A 23 4.73 -6.48 -22.01
N ASP A 24 4.98 -5.16 -21.97
CA ASP A 24 6.21 -4.53 -22.43
C ASP A 24 7.17 -4.18 -21.28
N ILE A 25 6.88 -4.61 -20.05
CA ILE A 25 7.74 -4.33 -18.89
C ILE A 25 9.06 -5.10 -18.97
N SER A 26 10.18 -4.39 -18.76
CA SER A 26 11.49 -5.03 -18.65
C SER A 26 11.61 -5.82 -17.33
N LEU A 27 12.47 -6.83 -17.28
CA LEU A 27 12.71 -7.59 -16.05
C LEU A 27 13.19 -6.70 -14.89
N ASP A 28 14.10 -5.77 -15.18
CA ASP A 28 14.65 -4.86 -14.17
C ASP A 28 13.57 -3.93 -13.61
N ASP A 29 12.68 -3.44 -14.46
CA ASP A 29 11.57 -2.60 -14.02
C ASP A 29 10.52 -3.41 -13.28
N ALA A 30 10.23 -4.64 -13.71
CA ALA A 30 9.34 -5.54 -13.00
C ALA A 30 9.83 -5.79 -11.57
N VAL A 31 11.13 -6.02 -11.36
CA VAL A 31 11.71 -6.19 -10.02
C VAL A 31 11.58 -4.92 -9.18
N LYS A 32 11.82 -3.73 -9.75
CA LYS A 32 11.65 -2.45 -9.04
C LYS A 32 10.20 -2.21 -8.65
N LYS A 33 9.27 -2.40 -9.59
CA LYS A 33 7.83 -2.22 -9.38
C LYS A 33 7.29 -3.22 -8.36
N TYR A 34 7.74 -4.48 -8.42
CA TYR A 34 7.38 -5.49 -7.43
C TYR A 34 7.81 -5.09 -6.01
N LYS A 35 9.08 -4.68 -5.82
CA LYS A 35 9.56 -4.17 -4.52
C LYS A 35 8.73 -2.98 -4.04
N ARG A 36 8.43 -2.03 -4.93
CA ARG A 36 7.60 -0.88 -4.61
C ARG A 36 6.18 -1.30 -4.20
N GLY A 37 5.57 -2.23 -4.92
CA GLY A 37 4.26 -2.79 -4.61
C GLY A 37 4.23 -3.44 -3.23
N MET A 38 5.27 -4.21 -2.87
CA MET A 38 5.40 -4.79 -1.54
C MET A 38 5.49 -3.74 -0.43
N GLU A 39 6.26 -2.66 -0.64
CA GLU A 39 6.35 -1.56 0.32
C GLU A 39 5.00 -0.87 0.52
N LEU A 40 4.28 -0.58 -0.57
CA LEU A 40 2.97 0.04 -0.53
C LEU A 40 1.94 -0.85 0.17
N ALA A 41 1.91 -2.13 -0.15
CA ALA A 41 1.03 -3.11 0.49
C ALA A 41 1.33 -3.26 1.99
N LYS A 42 2.61 -3.26 2.38
CA LYS A 42 2.99 -3.29 3.80
C LYS A 42 2.52 -2.02 4.51
N LYS A 43 2.66 -0.86 3.86
CA LYS A 43 2.23 0.43 4.44
C LYS A 43 0.70 0.51 4.58
N SER A 44 -0.06 0.09 3.57
CA SER A 44 -1.52 0.07 3.65
C SER A 44 -2.02 -0.87 4.74
N HIS A 45 -1.41 -2.05 4.88
CA HIS A 45 -1.72 -2.98 5.96
C HIS A 45 -1.44 -2.39 7.36
N GLN A 46 -0.32 -1.69 7.52
CA GLN A 46 0.01 -1.03 8.78
C GLN A 46 -1.02 0.05 9.15
N MET A 47 -1.46 0.86 8.19
CA MET A 47 -2.49 1.88 8.42
C MET A 47 -3.84 1.28 8.81
N LEU A 48 -4.23 0.16 8.18
CA LEU A 48 -5.46 -0.55 8.55
C LEU A 48 -5.38 -1.10 9.97
N LYS A 49 -4.22 -1.67 10.35
CA LYS A 49 -4.00 -2.17 11.71
C LYS A 49 -4.08 -1.05 12.75
N GLU A 50 -3.47 0.11 12.47
CA GLU A 50 -3.56 1.27 13.35
C GLU A 50 -5.01 1.77 13.51
N ALA A 51 -5.78 1.79 12.42
CA ALA A 51 -7.20 2.15 12.47
C ALA A 51 -8.03 1.12 13.27
N GLU A 52 -7.78 -0.17 13.09
CA GLU A 52 -8.43 -1.24 13.86
C GLU A 52 -8.11 -1.13 15.36
N GLU A 53 -6.86 -0.89 15.73
CA GLU A 53 -6.44 -0.70 17.12
C GLU A 53 -7.16 0.48 17.80
N ILE A 54 -7.40 1.57 17.06
CA ILE A 54 -8.18 2.72 17.55
C ILE A 54 -9.63 2.29 17.81
N ILE A 55 -10.28 1.63 16.85
CA ILE A 55 -11.66 1.16 17.00
C ILE A 55 -11.80 0.23 18.20
N VAL A 56 -10.89 -0.73 18.35
CA VAL A 56 -10.89 -1.69 19.46
C VAL A 56 -10.75 -0.99 20.81
N LYS A 57 -9.89 0.04 20.92
CA LYS A 57 -9.74 0.83 22.15
C LYS A 57 -11.00 1.61 22.49
N GLU A 58 -11.63 2.24 21.50
CA GLU A 58 -12.88 3.00 21.69
C GLU A 58 -14.03 2.09 22.13
N VAL A 59 -14.15 0.89 21.55
CA VAL A 59 -15.20 -0.09 21.91
C VAL A 59 -14.99 -0.66 23.32
N ASN A 60 -13.76 -0.90 23.75
CA ASN A 60 -13.45 -1.45 25.07
C ASN A 60 -13.51 -0.42 26.22
N ASN A 61 -13.58 0.87 25.89
CA ASN A 61 -13.72 1.97 26.87
C ASN A 61 -15.19 2.37 27.11
N GLN A 62 -16.15 1.57 26.63
CA GLN A 62 -17.60 1.71 26.92
C GLN A 62 -18.07 0.76 28.02
#